data_AF-A0A1B7N0E1-F1
#
_entry.id   AF-A0A1B7N0E1-F1
#
_cell.length_a   1.000
_cell.length_b   1.000
_cell.length_c   1.000
_cell.angle_alpha   90.00
_cell.angle_beta   90.00
_cell.angle_gamma   90.00
#
_symmetry.space_group_name_H-M   'P 1'
#
loop_
_entity.id
_entity.type
_entity.pdbx_description
1 polymer ?
#
loop_
_entity_poly.entity_id
_entity_poly.type
_entity_poly.pdbx_seq_one_letter_code
_entity_poly.pdbx_strand_id
1 'polypeptide(L)'
;MFGLLLTHPHEFRTLVCFYVYHETKRDITAQQEHPTSGWDRASMRRCWEFLDNTSRSFAAVIKELDGDLARTICMYYLVLRGLDTIEDDMTIPDEKKQLILRNFHDFTKDQQLLHKYHIVVEEVNRLVPQYKTVILDISSGKETPWLCDQLELANSMGLLLQKTNIIRDFREDSSMVLDALKHACDSLDYLRLLKNQSMFVFCAVPVSMAMATLTLCFMNPKMFQRNIKIRKAEAVHLIMRSTNTREVLALIFRKYARKIHHKAKPHDPNFLKISAMCCKIQQWYEQNYSFRE
;
A
#
# COMPACT_ATOMS: atom_id res chain seq x y z
N MET A 1 -15.41 7.53 21.58
CA MET A 1 -14.18 6.92 22.13
C MET A 1 -14.44 6.18 23.44
N PHE A 2 -15.24 6.73 24.37
CA PHE A 2 -15.56 6.12 25.66
C PHE A 2 -16.24 4.73 25.62
N GLY A 3 -17.12 4.45 24.65
CA GLY A 3 -17.72 3.10 24.53
C GLY A 3 -16.72 1.98 24.21
N LEU A 4 -15.56 2.33 23.64
CA LEU A 4 -14.48 1.40 23.30
C LEU A 4 -13.60 1.07 24.51
N LEU A 5 -13.51 1.99 25.48
CA LEU A 5 -12.81 1.78 26.76
C LEU A 5 -13.45 0.63 27.56
N LEU A 6 -14.79 0.57 27.56
CA LEU A 6 -15.55 -0.43 28.33
C LEU A 6 -15.63 -1.80 27.64
N THR A 7 -15.63 -1.83 26.30
CA THR A 7 -15.84 -3.07 25.53
C THR A 7 -14.54 -3.69 25.00
N HIS A 8 -13.54 -2.85 24.65
CA HIS A 8 -12.26 -3.27 24.08
C HIS A 8 -11.10 -2.40 24.62
N PRO A 9 -10.74 -2.55 25.91
CA PRO A 9 -9.77 -1.68 26.58
C PRO A 9 -8.38 -1.68 25.92
N HIS A 10 -7.97 -2.79 25.33
CA HIS A 10 -6.70 -2.86 24.59
C HIS A 10 -6.74 -2.08 23.27
N GLU A 11 -7.86 -2.11 22.54
CA GLU A 11 -8.02 -1.32 21.31
C GLU A 11 -8.05 0.18 21.63
N PHE A 12 -8.73 0.54 22.73
CA PHE A 12 -8.73 1.91 23.23
C PHE A 12 -7.32 2.37 23.61
N ARG A 13 -6.56 1.57 24.37
CA ARG A 13 -5.16 1.87 24.70
C ARG A 13 -4.31 2.08 23.46
N THR A 14 -4.43 1.23 22.44
CA THR A 14 -3.67 1.41 21.18
C THR A 14 -4.03 2.74 20.50
N LEU A 15 -5.32 3.09 20.42
CA LEU A 15 -5.75 4.35 19.81
C LEU A 15 -5.31 5.58 20.61
N VAL A 16 -5.32 5.50 21.94
CA VAL A 16 -4.80 6.56 22.82
C VAL A 16 -3.28 6.65 22.69
N CYS A 17 -2.56 5.53 22.71
CA CYS A 17 -1.11 5.53 22.50
C CYS A 17 -0.74 6.11 21.14
N PHE A 18 -1.51 5.83 20.09
CA PHE A 18 -1.34 6.49 18.81
C PHE A 18 -1.60 7.99 18.91
N TYR A 19 -2.72 8.42 19.51
CA TYR A 19 -3.02 9.84 19.63
C TYR A 19 -2.01 10.62 20.50
N VAL A 20 -1.41 9.96 21.50
CA VAL A 20 -0.48 10.58 22.48
C VAL A 20 0.98 10.50 22.02
N TYR A 21 1.41 9.37 21.45
CA TYR A 21 2.82 9.12 21.09
C TYR A 21 3.09 9.14 19.60
N HIS A 22 2.07 8.95 18.75
CA HIS A 22 2.18 9.25 17.33
C HIS A 22 1.94 10.75 17.20
N GLU A 23 2.94 11.51 17.67
CA GLU A 23 3.16 12.85 17.16
C GLU A 23 3.05 12.75 15.64
N THR A 24 2.09 13.45 15.04
CA THR A 24 2.09 13.75 13.61
C THR A 24 3.36 14.55 13.35
N LYS A 25 4.49 13.85 13.21
CA LYS A 25 5.84 14.41 13.30
C LYS A 25 6.24 15.25 12.08
N ARG A 26 5.32 15.49 11.15
CA ARG A 26 5.57 16.19 9.90
C ARG A 26 4.35 16.97 9.49
N ASP A 27 4.36 18.25 9.79
CA ASP A 27 3.38 19.15 9.25
C ASP A 27 3.84 19.55 7.84
N ILE A 28 3.21 18.96 6.81
CA ILE A 28 3.51 19.32 5.41
C ILE A 28 3.20 20.78 5.09
N THR A 29 2.44 21.46 5.96
CA THR A 29 2.12 22.89 5.85
C THR A 29 3.22 23.79 6.44
N ALA A 30 4.03 23.25 7.34
CA ALA A 30 5.18 23.95 7.91
C ALA A 30 6.36 23.93 6.93
N GLN A 31 6.54 25.02 6.20
CA GLN A 31 7.59 25.15 5.19
C GLN A 31 9.02 25.05 5.76
N GLN A 32 9.18 25.26 7.07
CA GLN A 32 10.44 25.04 7.80
C GLN A 32 10.80 23.55 7.91
N GLU A 33 9.80 22.67 8.02
CA GLU A 33 10.02 21.21 8.08
C GLU A 33 10.17 20.60 6.69
N HIS A 34 9.45 21.14 5.70
CA HIS A 34 9.46 20.63 4.32
C HIS A 34 9.60 21.74 3.26
N PRO A 35 10.84 22.13 2.91
CA PRO A 35 11.08 23.11 1.85
C PRO A 35 10.59 22.61 0.47
N THR A 36 10.48 21.30 0.28
CA THR A 36 10.09 20.65 -0.98
C THR A 36 8.63 20.20 -1.03
N SER A 37 7.80 20.46 -0.01
CA SER A 37 6.39 20.04 0.00
C SER A 37 5.55 20.72 -1.09
N GLY A 38 5.98 21.90 -1.54
CA GLY A 38 5.26 22.75 -2.48
C GLY A 38 3.98 23.36 -1.92
N TRP A 39 3.76 23.32 -0.60
CA TRP A 39 2.52 23.78 0.05
C TRP A 39 2.22 25.28 -0.15
N ASP A 40 3.22 26.07 -0.52
CA ASP A 40 3.06 27.47 -0.94
C ASP A 40 2.10 27.63 -2.13
N ARG A 41 2.11 26.67 -3.06
CA ARG A 41 1.31 26.74 -4.29
C ARG A 41 -0.12 26.28 -4.06
N ALA A 42 -1.08 27.03 -4.61
CA ALA A 42 -2.49 26.65 -4.55
C ALA A 42 -2.78 25.32 -5.26
N SER A 43 -2.10 25.07 -6.39
CA SER A 43 -2.17 23.82 -7.15
C SER A 43 -1.75 22.62 -6.31
N MET A 44 -0.58 22.69 -5.66
CA MET A 44 -0.08 21.58 -4.83
C MET A 44 -0.93 21.35 -3.57
N ARG A 45 -1.45 22.41 -2.94
CA ARG A 45 -2.41 22.26 -1.82
C ARG A 45 -3.64 21.46 -2.24
N ARG A 46 -4.18 21.73 -3.42
CA ARG A 46 -5.28 20.95 -4.00
C ARG A 46 -4.88 19.49 -4.26
N CYS A 47 -3.66 19.23 -4.72
CA CYS A 47 -3.17 17.86 -4.87
C CYS A 47 -3.10 17.12 -3.53
N TRP A 48 -2.62 17.76 -2.46
CA TRP A 48 -2.62 17.17 -1.12
C TRP A 48 -4.05 16.90 -0.61
N GLU A 49 -5.00 17.80 -0.86
CA GLU A 49 -6.41 17.57 -0.56
C GLU A 49 -6.99 16.39 -1.35
N PHE A 50 -6.66 16.25 -2.64
CA PHE A 50 -7.06 15.10 -3.44
C PHE A 50 -6.51 13.80 -2.84
N LEU A 51 -5.24 13.78 -2.45
CA LEU A 51 -4.62 12.62 -1.83
C LEU A 51 -5.36 12.18 -0.56
N ASP A 52 -5.68 13.13 0.32
CA ASP A 52 -6.39 12.85 1.58
C ASP A 52 -7.80 12.28 1.32
N ASN A 53 -8.50 12.85 0.33
CA ASN A 53 -9.84 12.43 -0.04
C ASN A 53 -9.87 11.03 -0.68
N THR A 54 -8.87 10.67 -1.48
CA THR A 54 -8.89 9.40 -2.24
C THR A 54 -8.22 8.23 -1.50
N SER A 55 -7.21 8.48 -0.67
CA SER A 55 -6.32 7.42 -0.15
C SER A 55 -6.45 7.13 1.35
N ARG A 56 -7.05 8.05 2.12
CA ARG A 56 -7.27 7.93 3.58
C ARG A 56 -5.99 7.56 4.35
N SER A 57 -5.89 6.33 4.86
CA SER A 57 -4.75 5.88 5.67
C SER A 57 -3.44 5.87 4.90
N PHE A 58 -3.47 5.74 3.57
CA PHE A 58 -2.26 5.75 2.75
C PHE A 58 -1.71 7.18 2.55
N ALA A 59 -2.56 8.21 2.61
CA ALA A 59 -2.14 9.61 2.59
C ALA A 59 -1.17 9.92 3.72
N ALA A 60 -1.47 9.43 4.93
CA ALA A 60 -0.62 9.63 6.11
C ALA A 60 0.79 9.07 5.87
N VAL A 61 0.87 7.86 5.30
CA VAL A 61 2.16 7.19 5.02
C VAL A 61 2.95 7.92 3.92
N ILE A 62 2.28 8.46 2.90
CA ILE A 62 2.94 9.26 1.84
C ILE A 62 3.51 10.57 2.41
N LYS A 63 2.80 11.22 3.32
CA LYS A 63 3.24 12.47 3.97
C LYS A 63 4.44 12.25 4.91
N GLU A 64 4.68 11.01 5.34
CA GLU A 64 5.85 10.63 6.14
C GLU A 64 7.13 10.43 5.33
N LEU A 65 7.09 10.51 4.00
CA LEU A 65 8.27 10.39 3.15
C LEU A 65 9.22 11.58 3.32
N ASP A 66 10.53 11.32 3.23
CA ASP A 66 11.56 12.36 3.36
C ASP A 66 11.71 13.19 2.07
N GLY A 67 11.93 14.50 2.24
CA GLY A 67 12.36 15.40 1.15
C GLY A 67 11.36 15.55 0.01
N ASP A 68 11.87 15.63 -1.23
CA ASP A 68 11.05 15.82 -2.45
C ASP A 68 10.29 14.56 -2.87
N LEU A 69 10.59 13.43 -2.22
CA LEU A 69 9.98 12.16 -2.54
C LEU A 69 8.50 12.13 -2.15
N ALA A 70 8.10 12.76 -1.04
CA ALA A 70 6.70 12.84 -0.63
C ALA A 70 5.83 13.49 -1.73
N ARG A 71 6.32 14.61 -2.29
CA ARG A 71 5.66 15.32 -3.38
C ARG A 71 5.62 14.47 -4.66
N THR A 72 6.74 13.84 -5.00
CA THR A 72 6.85 12.98 -6.18
C THR A 72 5.89 11.79 -6.11
N ILE A 73 5.85 11.09 -4.98
CA ILE A 73 4.96 9.95 -4.77
C ILE A 73 3.49 10.38 -4.70
N CYS A 74 3.20 11.55 -4.13
CA CYS A 74 1.86 12.14 -4.17
C CYS A 74 1.39 12.34 -5.62
N MET A 75 2.24 12.91 -6.49
CA MET A 75 1.91 13.07 -7.91
C MET A 75 1.72 11.73 -8.61
N TYR A 76 2.65 10.80 -8.41
CA TYR A 76 2.56 9.45 -8.97
C TYR A 76 1.24 8.76 -8.58
N TYR A 77 0.86 8.83 -7.31
CA TYR A 77 -0.39 8.27 -6.82
C TYR A 77 -1.62 8.90 -7.48
N LEU A 78 -1.67 10.24 -7.58
CA LEU A 78 -2.81 10.93 -8.20
C LEU A 78 -2.91 10.64 -9.70
N VAL A 79 -1.78 10.47 -10.39
CA VAL A 79 -1.75 10.11 -11.80
C VAL A 79 -2.35 8.72 -12.01
N LEU A 80 -1.89 7.72 -11.26
CA LEU A 80 -2.45 6.37 -11.34
C LEU A 80 -3.92 6.33 -10.90
N ARG A 81 -4.30 7.11 -9.89
CA ARG A 81 -5.69 7.21 -9.45
C ARG A 81 -6.61 7.80 -10.53
N GLY A 82 -6.10 8.75 -11.30
CA GLY A 82 -6.79 9.29 -12.47
C GLY A 82 -6.98 8.22 -13.55
N LEU A 83 -5.94 7.42 -13.81
CA LEU A 83 -5.99 6.30 -14.75
C LEU A 83 -7.03 5.25 -14.32
N ASP A 84 -6.97 4.78 -13.06
CA ASP A 84 -7.92 3.83 -12.47
C ASP A 84 -9.37 4.33 -12.62
N THR A 85 -9.60 5.63 -12.41
CA THR A 85 -10.96 6.22 -12.49
C THR A 85 -11.53 6.12 -13.90
N ILE A 86 -10.69 6.24 -14.93
CA ILE A 86 -11.10 6.10 -16.34
C ILE A 86 -11.30 4.62 -16.69
N GLU A 87 -10.42 3.75 -16.21
CA GLU A 87 -10.50 2.31 -16.41
C GLU A 87 -11.81 1.76 -15.83
N ASP A 88 -12.12 2.11 -14.58
CA ASP A 88 -13.29 1.65 -13.81
C ASP A 88 -14.62 2.29 -14.26
N ASP A 89 -14.60 3.36 -15.07
CA ASP A 89 -15.82 4.05 -15.49
C ASP A 89 -16.58 3.25 -16.56
N MET A 90 -17.68 2.62 -16.14
CA MET A 90 -18.55 1.81 -17.02
C MET A 90 -19.46 2.66 -17.92
N THR A 91 -19.45 4.00 -17.79
CA THR A 91 -20.23 4.92 -18.64
C THR A 91 -19.52 5.29 -19.94
N ILE A 92 -18.19 5.12 -19.99
CA ILE A 92 -17.38 5.41 -21.18
C ILE A 92 -17.34 4.17 -22.10
N PRO A 93 -17.75 4.27 -23.38
CA PRO A 93 -17.65 3.16 -24.33
C PRO A 93 -16.21 2.66 -24.51
N ASP A 94 -16.03 1.35 -24.65
CA ASP A 94 -14.72 0.69 -24.70
C ASP A 94 -13.80 1.26 -25.79
N GLU A 95 -14.33 1.58 -26.98
CA GLU A 95 -13.54 2.16 -28.07
C GLU A 95 -12.92 3.52 -27.69
N LYS A 96 -13.68 4.36 -26.98
CA LYS A 96 -13.19 5.65 -26.48
C LYS A 96 -12.24 5.44 -25.31
N LYS A 97 -12.57 4.52 -24.40
CA LYS A 97 -11.74 4.20 -23.23
C LYS A 97 -10.36 3.72 -23.66
N GLN A 98 -10.26 2.81 -24.63
CA GLN A 98 -8.97 2.32 -25.13
C GLN A 98 -8.11 3.45 -25.71
N LEU A 99 -8.71 4.38 -26.47
CA LEU A 99 -8.00 5.53 -27.03
C LEU A 99 -7.48 6.45 -25.92
N ILE A 100 -8.32 6.73 -24.92
CA ILE A 100 -7.95 7.57 -23.77
C ILE A 100 -6.81 6.93 -22.98
N LEU A 101 -6.94 5.65 -22.61
CA LEU A 101 -5.92 4.94 -21.83
C LEU A 101 -4.58 4.85 -22.55
N ARG A 102 -4.57 4.58 -23.87
CA ARG A 102 -3.35 4.54 -24.67
C ARG A 102 -2.65 5.90 -24.76
N ASN A 103 -3.41 6.99 -24.74
CA ASN A 103 -2.89 8.36 -24.86
C ASN A 103 -2.78 9.07 -23.51
N PHE A 104 -3.03 8.39 -22.39
CA PHE A 104 -3.10 9.02 -21.06
C PHE A 104 -1.79 9.72 -20.65
N HIS A 105 -0.66 9.11 -21.02
CA HIS A 105 0.69 9.65 -20.78
C HIS A 105 0.96 10.98 -21.53
N ASP A 106 0.21 11.28 -22.59
CA ASP A 106 0.34 12.51 -23.37
C ASP A 106 -0.45 13.65 -22.70
N PHE A 107 -0.15 13.93 -21.43
CA PHE A 107 -0.84 14.89 -20.53
C PHE A 107 -0.94 16.32 -21.08
N THR A 108 -0.30 16.62 -22.21
CA THR A 108 -0.22 17.94 -22.82
C THR A 108 -1.44 18.31 -23.68
N LYS A 109 -2.27 17.33 -24.08
CA LYS A 109 -3.28 17.57 -25.13
C LYS A 109 -4.73 17.64 -24.66
N ASP A 110 -5.11 17.02 -23.54
CA ASP A 110 -6.52 16.88 -23.19
C ASP A 110 -6.88 17.44 -21.80
N GLN A 111 -7.32 18.71 -21.80
CA GLN A 111 -7.73 19.47 -20.61
C GLN A 111 -9.08 19.02 -20.03
N GLN A 112 -9.80 18.14 -20.74
CA GLN A 112 -11.20 17.78 -20.46
C GLN A 112 -11.40 16.44 -19.74
N LEU A 113 -10.34 15.65 -19.54
CA LEU A 113 -10.47 14.24 -19.19
C LEU A 113 -11.02 13.97 -17.79
N LEU A 114 -10.79 14.89 -16.84
CA LEU A 114 -11.37 14.85 -15.49
C LEU A 114 -11.44 16.28 -14.94
N HIS A 115 -12.61 16.66 -14.38
CA HIS A 115 -12.80 17.97 -13.77
C HIS A 115 -11.73 18.18 -12.67
N LYS A 116 -10.89 19.22 -12.81
CA LYS A 116 -9.73 19.57 -11.95
C LYS A 116 -8.42 18.77 -12.15
N TYR A 117 -8.35 17.84 -13.10
CA TYR A 117 -7.11 17.07 -13.35
C TYR A 117 -5.96 17.92 -13.93
N HIS A 118 -6.28 19.06 -14.55
CA HIS A 118 -5.29 20.06 -14.99
C HIS A 118 -4.33 20.50 -13.87
N ILE A 119 -4.79 20.49 -12.61
CA ILE A 119 -3.96 20.85 -11.44
C ILE A 119 -2.86 19.80 -11.21
N VAL A 120 -3.20 18.52 -11.35
CA VAL A 120 -2.24 17.41 -11.22
C VAL A 120 -1.22 17.47 -12.35
N VAL A 121 -1.68 17.71 -13.58
CA VAL A 121 -0.80 17.86 -14.76
C VAL A 121 0.18 19.03 -14.58
N GLU A 122 -0.27 20.16 -14.04
CA GLU A 122 0.60 21.30 -13.76
C GLU A 122 1.73 20.93 -12.80
N GLU A 123 1.41 20.27 -11.67
CA GLU A 123 2.43 19.89 -10.68
C GLU A 123 3.36 18.78 -11.19
N VAL A 124 2.85 17.81 -11.98
CA VAL A 124 3.69 16.78 -12.63
C VAL A 124 4.70 17.42 -13.59
N ASN A 125 4.29 18.45 -14.34
CA ASN A 125 5.19 19.16 -15.25
C ASN A 125 6.29 19.95 -14.52
N ARG A 126 6.12 20.25 -13.23
CA ARG A 126 7.10 20.93 -12.38
C ARG A 126 8.05 19.96 -11.64
N LEU A 127 7.86 18.65 -11.78
CA LEU A 127 8.78 17.66 -11.20
C LEU A 127 10.12 17.66 -11.92
N VAL A 128 11.15 17.17 -11.24
CA VAL A 128 12.46 16.90 -11.85
C VAL A 128 12.25 15.94 -13.03
N PRO A 129 12.89 16.17 -14.20
CA PRO A 129 12.66 15.40 -15.40
C PRO A 129 12.78 13.88 -15.20
N GLN A 130 13.74 13.45 -14.37
CA GLN A 130 13.94 12.03 -14.04
C GLN A 130 12.70 11.39 -13.40
N TYR A 131 12.06 12.06 -12.45
CA TYR A 131 10.85 11.55 -11.80
C TYR A 131 9.64 11.61 -12.73
N LYS A 132 9.54 12.68 -13.51
CA LYS A 132 8.48 12.83 -14.51
C LYS A 132 8.52 11.68 -15.52
N THR A 133 9.68 11.35 -16.08
CA THR A 133 9.85 10.25 -17.02
C THR A 133 9.39 8.92 -16.43
N VAL A 134 9.78 8.60 -15.19
CA VAL A 134 9.33 7.36 -14.52
C VAL A 134 7.80 7.29 -14.39
N ILE A 135 7.15 8.38 -13.98
CA ILE A 135 5.69 8.43 -13.84
C ILE A 135 5.02 8.21 -15.20
N LEU A 136 5.53 8.85 -16.26
CA LEU A 136 4.99 8.75 -17.61
C LEU A 136 5.16 7.35 -18.20
N ASP A 137 6.37 6.79 -18.10
CA ASP A 137 6.69 5.48 -18.65
C ASP A 137 5.78 4.41 -18.04
N ILE A 138 5.63 4.41 -16.70
CA ILE A 138 4.74 3.48 -15.99
C ILE A 138 3.27 3.71 -16.41
N SER A 139 2.80 4.95 -16.48
CA SER A 139 1.41 5.25 -16.88
C SER A 139 1.09 4.84 -18.33
N SER A 140 2.11 4.73 -19.17
CA SER A 140 1.97 4.34 -20.58
C SER A 140 2.05 2.82 -20.80
N GLY A 141 2.47 2.06 -19.79
CA GLY A 141 2.82 0.64 -19.93
C GLY A 141 4.07 0.38 -20.78
N LYS A 142 4.84 1.43 -21.13
CA LYS A 142 6.11 1.35 -21.87
C LYS A 142 7.26 1.53 -20.89
N GLU A 143 7.44 0.55 -20.01
CA GLU A 143 8.57 0.55 -19.10
C GLU A 143 9.89 0.49 -19.90
N THR A 144 10.89 1.21 -19.41
CA THR A 144 12.22 1.19 -20.01
C THR A 144 12.84 -0.20 -19.83
N PRO A 145 13.49 -0.79 -20.86
CA PRO A 145 13.90 -2.21 -20.81
C PRO A 145 14.78 -2.60 -19.61
N TRP A 146 15.66 -1.70 -19.14
CA TRP A 146 16.51 -1.96 -17.97
C TRP A 146 15.74 -1.99 -16.64
N LEU A 147 14.54 -1.40 -16.60
CA LEU A 147 13.69 -1.42 -15.42
C LEU A 147 13.15 -2.84 -15.19
N CYS A 148 12.85 -3.58 -16.26
CA CYS A 148 12.37 -4.97 -16.19
C CYS A 148 13.37 -5.92 -15.50
N ASP A 149 14.67 -5.66 -15.61
CA ASP A 149 15.73 -6.58 -15.13
C ASP A 149 15.89 -6.60 -13.59
N GLN A 150 15.25 -5.68 -12.85
CA GLN A 150 15.41 -5.55 -11.39
C GLN A 150 14.09 -5.47 -10.60
N LEU A 151 12.95 -5.77 -11.22
CA LEU A 151 11.63 -5.57 -10.62
C LEU A 151 10.98 -6.80 -9.99
N GLU A 152 11.57 -8.01 -10.04
CA GLU A 152 10.89 -9.22 -9.55
C GLU A 152 10.35 -9.08 -8.12
N LEU A 153 11.18 -8.62 -7.19
CA LEU A 153 10.78 -8.43 -5.80
C LEU A 153 9.77 -7.28 -5.61
N ALA A 154 9.89 -6.21 -6.40
CA ALA A 154 8.94 -5.09 -6.39
C ALA A 154 7.56 -5.51 -6.92
N ASN A 155 7.55 -6.31 -7.99
CA ASN A 155 6.37 -6.89 -8.59
C ASN A 155 5.69 -7.86 -7.63
N SER A 156 6.45 -8.73 -6.95
CA SER A 156 5.91 -9.61 -5.91
C SER A 156 5.25 -8.79 -4.79
N MET A 157 5.84 -7.67 -4.36
CA MET A 157 5.19 -6.77 -3.41
C MET A 157 3.86 -6.20 -3.93
N GLY A 158 3.83 -5.69 -5.15
CA GLY A 158 2.61 -5.20 -5.79
C GLY A 158 1.53 -6.29 -5.89
N LEU A 159 1.90 -7.49 -6.32
CA LEU A 159 1.03 -8.65 -6.44
C LEU A 159 0.45 -9.08 -5.08
N LEU A 160 1.23 -9.04 -4.00
CA LEU A 160 0.73 -9.32 -2.65
C LEU A 160 -0.39 -8.35 -2.27
N LEU A 161 -0.20 -7.04 -2.49
CA LEU A 161 -1.20 -6.02 -2.16
C LEU A 161 -2.45 -6.17 -3.03
N GLN A 162 -2.27 -6.30 -4.34
CA GLN A 162 -3.38 -6.35 -5.29
C GLN A 162 -4.22 -7.62 -5.14
N LYS A 163 -3.57 -8.80 -5.05
CA LYS A 163 -4.29 -10.06 -4.82
C LYS A 163 -5.03 -10.06 -3.49
N THR A 164 -4.45 -9.47 -2.45
CA THR A 164 -5.14 -9.33 -1.16
C THR A 164 -6.40 -8.46 -1.27
N ASN A 165 -6.34 -7.35 -2.01
CA ASN A 165 -7.51 -6.51 -2.25
C ASN A 165 -8.59 -7.27 -3.04
N ILE A 166 -8.22 -7.97 -4.10
CA ILE A 166 -9.15 -8.80 -4.90
C ILE A 166 -9.83 -9.87 -4.02
N ILE A 167 -9.07 -10.60 -3.21
CA ILE A 167 -9.60 -11.61 -2.28
C ILE A 167 -10.60 -10.99 -1.31
N ARG A 168 -10.27 -9.81 -0.76
CA ARG A 168 -11.13 -9.09 0.19
C ARG A 168 -12.45 -8.63 -0.47
N ASP A 169 -12.40 -8.17 -1.71
CA ASP A 169 -13.51 -7.47 -2.36
C ASP A 169 -14.43 -8.42 -3.14
N PHE A 170 -13.93 -9.57 -3.60
CA PHE A 170 -14.73 -10.57 -4.28
C PHE A 170 -15.23 -11.64 -3.29
N ARG A 171 -14.47 -12.72 -3.13
CA ARG A 171 -14.76 -13.86 -2.25
C ARG A 171 -13.45 -14.55 -1.89
N GLU A 172 -13.42 -15.13 -0.70
CA GLU A 172 -12.28 -15.94 -0.29
C GLU A 172 -12.33 -17.32 -0.95
N ASP A 173 -11.23 -17.68 -1.61
CA ASP A 173 -10.89 -19.03 -2.04
C ASP A 173 -9.49 -19.35 -1.49
N SER A 174 -9.33 -20.55 -0.92
CA SER A 174 -8.05 -21.02 -0.37
C SER A 174 -6.95 -21.04 -1.44
N SER A 175 -7.33 -21.26 -2.71
CA SER A 175 -6.41 -21.17 -3.84
C SER A 175 -5.85 -19.75 -4.04
N MET A 176 -6.70 -18.73 -3.93
CA MET A 176 -6.32 -17.32 -4.08
C MET A 176 -5.47 -16.86 -2.90
N VAL A 177 -5.82 -17.29 -1.68
CA VAL A 177 -5.00 -17.00 -0.48
C VAL A 177 -3.62 -17.63 -0.60
N LEU A 178 -3.53 -18.88 -1.04
CA LEU A 178 -2.24 -19.52 -1.33
C LEU A 178 -1.44 -18.73 -2.38
N ASP A 179 -2.10 -18.28 -3.44
CA ASP A 179 -1.46 -17.54 -4.51
C ASP A 179 -0.93 -16.16 -4.08
N ALA A 180 -1.65 -15.46 -3.19
CA ALA A 180 -1.17 -14.24 -2.56
C ALA A 180 0.01 -14.52 -1.60
N LEU A 181 -0.06 -15.58 -0.78
CA LEU A 181 0.98 -15.94 0.19
C LEU A 181 2.33 -16.27 -0.43
N LYS A 182 2.37 -16.72 -1.69
CA LYS A 182 3.63 -16.97 -2.44
C LYS A 182 4.52 -15.74 -2.49
N HIS A 183 3.94 -14.55 -2.54
CA HIS A 183 4.64 -13.27 -2.66
C HIS A 183 5.15 -12.71 -1.32
N ALA A 184 4.81 -13.36 -0.20
CA ALA A 184 5.13 -12.85 1.14
C ALA A 184 6.64 -12.80 1.42
N CYS A 185 7.40 -13.85 1.08
CA CYS A 185 8.84 -13.89 1.30
C CYS A 185 9.58 -12.89 0.41
N ASP A 186 9.24 -12.83 -0.88
CA ASP A 186 9.83 -11.88 -1.82
C ASP A 186 9.58 -10.42 -1.39
N SER A 187 8.38 -10.13 -0.87
CA SER A 187 8.06 -8.83 -0.29
C SER A 187 8.96 -8.51 0.91
N LEU A 188 9.23 -9.48 1.78
CA LEU A 188 10.13 -9.31 2.91
C LEU A 188 11.59 -9.13 2.46
N ASP A 189 12.03 -9.83 1.41
CA ASP A 189 13.36 -9.65 0.82
C ASP A 189 13.51 -8.26 0.17
N TYR A 190 12.48 -7.76 -0.53
CA TYR A 190 12.47 -6.37 -1.01
C TYR A 190 12.67 -5.38 0.14
N LEU A 191 11.90 -5.53 1.22
CA LEU A 191 11.96 -4.66 2.39
C LEU A 191 13.33 -4.69 3.09
N ARG A 192 14.10 -5.78 2.94
CA ARG A 192 15.48 -5.85 3.44
C ARG A 192 16.45 -4.97 2.68
N LEU A 193 16.22 -4.78 1.39
CA LEU A 193 17.07 -3.97 0.52
C LEU A 193 16.91 -2.46 0.79
N LEU A 194 15.76 -2.03 1.34
CA LEU A 194 15.47 -0.62 1.63
C LEU A 194 16.31 -0.08 2.79
N LYS A 195 17.27 0.79 2.50
CA LYS A 195 18.16 1.41 3.51
C LYS A 195 17.57 2.66 4.14
N ASN A 196 16.76 3.42 3.38
CA ASN A 196 16.14 4.64 3.87
C ASN A 196 14.91 4.30 4.73
N GLN A 197 14.84 4.90 5.93
CA GLN A 197 13.79 4.61 6.91
C GLN A 197 12.40 5.00 6.41
N SER A 198 12.21 6.20 5.85
CA SER A 198 10.89 6.64 5.39
C SER A 198 10.39 5.79 4.22
N MET A 199 11.28 5.39 3.30
CA MET A 199 10.97 4.42 2.24
C MET A 199 10.62 3.04 2.78
N PHE A 200 11.35 2.57 3.79
CA PHE A 200 11.05 1.30 4.43
C PHE A 200 9.64 1.33 5.06
N VAL A 201 9.30 2.37 5.82
CA VAL A 201 7.95 2.51 6.42
C VAL A 201 6.88 2.57 5.34
N PHE A 202 7.12 3.34 4.28
CA PHE A 202 6.20 3.48 3.15
C PHE A 202 5.83 2.15 2.51
N CYS A 203 6.81 1.26 2.30
CA CYS A 203 6.57 -0.07 1.75
C CYS A 203 6.08 -1.09 2.81
N ALA A 204 6.59 -1.00 4.04
CA ALA A 204 6.32 -1.99 5.10
C ALA A 204 4.88 -1.94 5.60
N VAL A 205 4.30 -0.74 5.73
CA VAL A 205 2.95 -0.55 6.28
C VAL A 205 1.87 -1.23 5.40
N PRO A 206 1.78 -0.98 4.08
CA PRO A 206 0.81 -1.65 3.21
C PRO A 206 0.96 -3.16 3.21
N VAL A 207 2.20 -3.65 3.16
CA VAL A 207 2.54 -5.07 3.13
C VAL A 207 2.14 -5.78 4.43
N SER A 208 2.30 -5.11 5.58
CA SER A 208 1.80 -5.58 6.87
C SER A 208 0.27 -5.64 6.92
N MET A 209 -0.39 -4.60 6.40
CA MET A 209 -1.86 -4.56 6.32
C MET A 209 -2.41 -5.63 5.39
N ALA A 210 -1.71 -5.95 4.30
CA ALA A 210 -2.08 -7.02 3.39
C ALA A 210 -2.04 -8.38 4.10
N MET A 211 -0.97 -8.71 4.83
CA MET A 211 -0.92 -9.95 5.62
C MET A 211 -2.01 -10.04 6.69
N ALA A 212 -2.31 -8.92 7.36
CA ALA A 212 -3.41 -8.85 8.33
C ALA A 212 -4.77 -9.08 7.67
N THR A 213 -4.97 -8.49 6.49
CA THR A 213 -6.19 -8.61 5.70
C THR A 213 -6.36 -10.03 5.17
N LEU A 214 -5.31 -10.65 4.60
CA LEU A 214 -5.32 -12.07 4.19
C LEU A 214 -5.74 -12.98 5.35
N THR A 215 -5.19 -12.75 6.54
CA THR A 215 -5.56 -13.51 7.74
C THR A 215 -7.03 -13.30 8.13
N LEU A 216 -7.56 -12.10 7.92
CA LEU A 216 -8.96 -11.78 8.19
C LEU A 216 -9.89 -12.43 7.15
N CYS A 217 -9.50 -12.45 5.87
CA CYS A 217 -10.26 -13.06 4.78
C CYS A 217 -10.29 -14.59 4.90
N PHE A 218 -9.15 -15.21 5.23
CA PHE A 218 -9.00 -16.66 5.20
C PHE A 218 -9.96 -17.39 6.14
N MET A 219 -10.71 -18.34 5.57
CA MET A 219 -11.74 -19.16 6.23
C MET A 219 -12.76 -18.33 7.02
N ASN A 220 -13.22 -17.21 6.45
CA ASN A 220 -14.13 -16.28 7.12
C ASN A 220 -15.49 -16.16 6.39
N PRO A 221 -16.56 -16.82 6.87
CA PRO A 221 -17.88 -16.78 6.24
C PRO A 221 -18.50 -15.37 6.17
N LYS A 222 -18.04 -14.42 7.01
CA LYS A 222 -18.55 -13.05 7.00
C LYS A 222 -18.20 -12.31 5.70
N MET A 223 -17.23 -12.82 4.94
CA MET A 223 -16.90 -12.37 3.58
C MET A 223 -18.11 -12.35 2.66
N PHE A 224 -19.00 -13.35 2.75
CA PHE A 224 -20.15 -13.48 1.86
C PHE A 224 -21.31 -12.56 2.23
N GLN A 225 -21.25 -11.93 3.40
CA GLN A 225 -22.34 -11.12 3.96
C GLN A 225 -22.02 -9.62 3.92
N ARG A 226 -20.75 -9.25 4.00
CA ARG A 226 -20.32 -7.85 4.05
C ARG A 226 -18.86 -7.69 3.68
N ASN A 227 -18.51 -6.48 3.26
CA ASN A 227 -17.13 -6.07 3.09
C ASN A 227 -16.40 -6.08 4.43
N ILE A 228 -15.43 -6.97 4.57
CA ILE A 228 -14.58 -7.04 5.75
C ILE A 228 -13.43 -6.06 5.62
N LYS A 229 -13.05 -5.45 6.74
CA LYS A 229 -11.85 -4.61 6.85
C LYS A 229 -11.21 -4.85 8.19
N ILE A 230 -9.89 -4.73 8.25
CA ILE A 230 -9.18 -4.69 9.53
C ILE A 230 -9.73 -3.53 10.38
N ARG A 231 -9.83 -3.75 11.69
CA ARG A 231 -10.29 -2.71 12.61
C ARG A 231 -9.32 -1.53 12.61
N LYS A 232 -9.81 -0.31 12.84
CA LYS A 232 -8.98 0.90 12.88
C LYS A 232 -7.84 0.78 13.90
N ALA A 233 -8.11 0.20 15.07
CA ALA A 233 -7.09 -0.03 16.10
C ALA A 233 -5.98 -0.98 15.64
N GLU A 234 -6.32 -2.04 14.89
CA GLU A 234 -5.33 -2.97 14.32
C GLU A 234 -4.50 -2.28 13.23
N ALA A 235 -5.14 -1.49 12.35
CA ALA A 235 -4.44 -0.72 11.33
C ALA A 235 -3.42 0.25 11.95
N VAL A 236 -3.83 0.97 12.99
CA VAL A 236 -2.95 1.85 13.78
C VAL A 236 -1.81 1.07 14.44
N HIS A 237 -2.10 -0.09 15.05
CA HIS A 237 -1.08 -0.94 15.65
C HIS A 237 -0.02 -1.37 14.61
N LEU A 238 -0.46 -1.73 13.41
CA LEU A 238 0.43 -2.12 12.32
C LEU A 238 1.29 -0.94 11.86
N ILE A 239 0.70 0.25 11.67
CA ILE A 239 1.47 1.47 11.33
C ILE A 239 2.59 1.68 12.36
N MET A 240 2.25 1.71 13.66
CA MET A 240 3.23 1.96 14.73
C MET A 240 4.29 0.88 14.87
N ARG A 241 4.01 -0.36 14.46
CA ARG A 241 4.96 -1.49 14.60
C ARG A 241 5.85 -1.62 13.38
N SER A 242 5.32 -1.35 12.19
CA SER A 242 6.05 -1.43 10.92
C SER A 242 7.04 -0.28 10.70
N THR A 243 7.12 0.68 11.62
CA THR A 243 8.19 1.69 11.67
C THR A 243 9.48 1.20 12.31
N ASN A 244 9.47 0.05 12.99
CA ASN A 244 10.63 -0.45 13.73
C ASN A 244 11.55 -1.28 12.82
N THR A 245 12.50 -2.00 13.43
CA THR A 245 13.44 -2.87 12.73
C THR A 245 12.72 -3.88 11.83
N ARG A 246 13.41 -4.33 10.78
CA ARG A 246 12.92 -5.36 9.85
C ARG A 246 12.53 -6.65 10.57
N GLU A 247 13.15 -6.94 11.71
CA GLU A 247 12.79 -8.03 12.60
C GLU A 247 11.35 -7.90 13.13
N VAL A 248 10.92 -6.71 13.56
CA VAL A 248 9.54 -6.49 14.04
C VAL A 248 8.53 -6.76 12.94
N LEU A 249 8.85 -6.34 11.71
CA LEU A 249 8.01 -6.62 10.55
C LEU A 249 7.94 -8.13 10.24
N ALA A 250 9.09 -8.80 10.29
CA ALA A 250 9.16 -10.22 10.08
C ALA A 250 8.43 -11.01 11.19
N LEU A 251 8.43 -10.51 12.42
CA LEU A 251 7.60 -11.02 13.53
C LEU A 251 6.10 -10.85 13.26
N ILE A 252 5.67 -9.74 12.66
CA ILE A 252 4.28 -9.52 12.24
C ILE A 252 3.88 -10.56 11.18
N PHE A 253 4.72 -10.76 10.16
CA PHE A 253 4.51 -11.78 9.13
C PHE A 253 4.40 -13.17 9.73
N ARG A 254 5.35 -13.53 10.62
CA ARG A 254 5.36 -14.80 11.35
C ARG A 254 4.07 -15.01 12.15
N LYS A 255 3.62 -13.98 12.88
CA LYS A 255 2.38 -14.00 13.67
C LYS A 255 1.16 -14.26 12.79
N TYR A 256 1.05 -13.58 11.64
CA TYR A 256 -0.07 -13.77 10.72
C TYR A 256 -0.03 -15.10 9.98
N ALA A 257 1.14 -15.55 9.53
CA ALA A 257 1.32 -16.88 8.95
C ALA A 257 0.89 -17.99 9.92
N ARG A 258 1.25 -17.88 11.21
CA ARG A 258 0.77 -18.82 12.25
C ARG A 258 -0.74 -18.81 12.43
N LYS A 259 -1.36 -17.63 12.42
CA LYS A 259 -2.83 -17.51 12.49
C LYS A 259 -3.52 -18.15 11.29
N ILE A 260 -2.98 -17.96 10.07
CA ILE A 260 -3.50 -18.60 8.86
C ILE A 260 -3.34 -20.12 8.97
N HIS A 261 -2.16 -20.60 9.35
CA HIS A 261 -1.90 -22.03 9.51
C HIS A 261 -2.85 -22.68 10.52
N HIS A 262 -3.09 -22.05 11.67
CA HIS A 262 -4.04 -22.56 12.69
C HIS A 262 -5.51 -22.57 12.19
N LYS A 263 -5.88 -21.68 11.27
CA LYS A 263 -7.22 -21.66 10.66
C LYS A 263 -7.38 -22.69 9.55
N ALA A 264 -6.28 -23.15 8.95
CA ALA A 264 -6.31 -24.07 7.82
C ALA A 264 -6.86 -25.42 8.27
N LYS A 265 -7.81 -25.96 7.50
CA LYS A 265 -8.46 -27.24 7.81
C LYS A 265 -7.85 -28.35 6.97
N PRO A 266 -7.56 -29.54 7.53
CA PRO A 266 -6.99 -30.67 6.77
C PRO A 266 -7.82 -31.14 5.56
N HIS A 267 -9.12 -30.85 5.58
CA HIS A 267 -10.04 -31.20 4.49
C HIS A 267 -9.93 -30.26 3.27
N ASP A 268 -9.26 -29.11 3.40
CA ASP A 268 -9.02 -28.19 2.30
C ASP A 268 -8.00 -28.80 1.32
N PRO A 269 -8.28 -28.91 0.01
CA PRO A 269 -7.33 -29.45 -0.96
C PRO A 269 -6.00 -28.67 -1.01
N ASN A 270 -5.98 -27.40 -0.59
CA ASN A 270 -4.79 -26.57 -0.53
C ASN A 270 -4.09 -26.59 0.83
N PHE A 271 -4.58 -27.37 1.81
CA PHE A 271 -4.08 -27.39 3.20
C PHE A 271 -2.56 -27.56 3.29
N LEU A 272 -2.01 -28.58 2.62
CA LEU A 272 -0.57 -28.86 2.65
C LEU A 272 0.25 -27.72 2.05
N LYS A 273 -0.21 -27.14 0.94
CA LYS A 273 0.49 -26.03 0.26
C LYS A 273 0.45 -24.75 1.10
N ILE A 274 -0.70 -24.41 1.68
CA ILE A 274 -0.84 -23.25 2.57
C ILE A 274 0.04 -23.43 3.81
N SER A 275 0.04 -24.61 4.40
CA SER A 275 0.88 -24.94 5.55
C SER A 275 2.36 -24.83 5.22
N ALA A 276 2.79 -25.37 4.07
CA ALA A 276 4.17 -25.24 3.60
C ALA A 276 4.56 -23.78 3.39
N MET A 277 3.70 -22.95 2.80
CA MET A 277 3.96 -21.51 2.65
C MET A 277 4.05 -20.78 3.99
N CYS A 278 3.17 -21.09 4.94
CA CYS A 278 3.24 -20.53 6.29
C CYS A 278 4.53 -20.94 7.00
N CYS A 279 4.99 -22.18 6.83
CA CYS A 279 6.28 -22.63 7.34
C CYS A 279 7.45 -21.92 6.65
N LYS A 280 7.40 -21.71 5.33
CA LYS A 280 8.43 -20.97 4.58
C LYS A 280 8.60 -19.54 5.12
N ILE A 281 7.51 -18.84 5.42
CA ILE A 281 7.56 -17.50 6.04
C ILE A 281 8.20 -17.55 7.43
N GLN A 282 7.92 -18.60 8.22
CA GLN A 282 8.52 -18.78 9.54
C GLN A 282 10.03 -19.09 9.45
N GLN A 283 10.43 -19.98 8.55
CA GLN A 283 11.83 -20.31 8.31
C GLN A 283 12.61 -19.09 7.80
N TRP A 284 12.00 -18.29 6.91
CA TRP A 284 12.59 -17.05 6.45
C TRP A 284 12.90 -16.11 7.62
N TYR A 285 11.99 -16.00 8.61
CA TYR A 285 12.25 -15.22 9.82
C TYR A 285 13.45 -15.76 10.60
N GLU A 286 13.49 -17.07 10.84
CA GLU A 286 14.53 -17.72 11.63
C GLU A 286 15.92 -17.56 10.99
N GLN A 287 16.03 -17.83 9.70
CA GLN A 287 17.28 -17.72 8.93
C GLN A 287 17.87 -16.30 8.96
N ASN A 288 17.02 -15.27 9.00
CA ASN A 288 17.47 -13.89 8.86
C ASN A 288 17.64 -13.16 10.20
N TYR A 289 17.03 -13.65 11.28
CA TYR A 289 17.00 -12.93 12.56
C TYR A 289 17.28 -13.78 13.82
N SER A 290 17.26 -15.12 13.80
CA SER A 290 17.36 -15.92 15.04
C SER A 290 18.78 -16.13 15.60
N PHE A 291 19.74 -15.27 15.28
CA PHE A 291 21.13 -15.36 15.78
C PHE A 291 21.73 -13.99 16.16
N ARG A 292 20.94 -13.12 16.77
CA ARG A 292 21.46 -11.92 17.43
C ARG A 292 20.99 -11.91 18.89
N GLU A 293 21.60 -12.79 19.69
CA GLU A 293 21.76 -12.55 21.13
C GLU A 293 22.97 -11.64 21.34
#